data_AF-A0A2U1FJ48-F1
#
_entry.id   AF-A0A2U1FJ48-F1
#
_cell.length_a   1.000
_cell.length_b   1.000
_cell.length_c   1.000
_cell.angle_alpha   90.00
_cell.angle_beta   90.00
_cell.angle_gamma   90.00
#
_symmetry.space_group_name_H-M   'P 1'
#
loop_
_entity.id
_entity.type
_entity.pdbx_description
1 polymer ?
#
loop_
_entity_poly.entity_id
_entity_poly.type
_entity_poly.pdbx_seq_one_letter_code
_entity_poly.pdbx_strand_id
1 'polypeptide(L)'
;MKLSRYIILSLLVGASALVLSAQQNHLSGIQVPEKHVIKKKGRTAEVKMNLDLTAMPDMKSNLLMVVTPVIQSNTSGEQVALRPFVLAGNKRYRIVDRRVSLNKKHPFNNPETKPAAVVNRRNGKAQNLDYATTTPYHPWMRNSSLILMAENTGCAECPMGHEETSLTDDALVPLYEANYQYNIMVPEGELVKVREESLSAHLAYQVGKYEVLPNFDGNPAELQRIDSKLKELRGNSDITFEKLSMVGYASPEGGVDYNLQLSKNRANSFADYLVGKYPILKGRFESDWKGQDWDGLKAAVAKSNLPNRDAILRIIDEKSVEERPSALQALDGGTTYATLLASFYPPLRRSELTFHIVVKGFELDKAREIIKTHPTRLSLAEVYAVAQSYPEGSAERYETWTIAEAAFPQAIEPTANAAIIDMRAGRYAEALRRLEARKSEQKLWTLLGLAYAYNEKWTEAEKYLSYAAQHGMPGAQHNLNELRLYMQDNL
;
A
#
# COMPACT_ATOMS: atom_id res chain seq x y z
N MET A 1 -0.27 32.22 -24.42
CA MET A 1 -0.24 33.41 -23.53
C MET A 1 -1.39 34.35 -23.90
N LYS A 2 -2.50 34.29 -23.16
CA LYS A 2 -3.49 35.37 -23.06
C LYS A 2 -3.87 35.42 -21.58
N LEU A 3 -3.52 36.51 -20.92
CA LEU A 3 -3.69 36.72 -19.49
C LEU A 3 -5.18 36.79 -19.15
N SER A 4 -5.66 35.84 -18.36
CA SER A 4 -6.90 35.97 -17.61
C SER A 4 -6.67 37.03 -16.52
N ARG A 5 -7.36 38.17 -16.62
CA ARG A 5 -7.32 39.22 -15.61
C ARG A 5 -8.22 38.80 -14.46
N TYR A 6 -7.61 38.34 -13.37
CA TYR A 6 -8.25 38.25 -12.06
C TYR A 6 -8.65 39.66 -11.60
N ILE A 7 -9.95 39.93 -11.51
CA ILE A 7 -10.46 41.12 -10.83
C ILE A 7 -10.50 40.77 -9.34
N ILE A 8 -9.52 41.29 -8.61
CA ILE A 8 -9.49 41.28 -7.13
C ILE A 8 -10.48 42.35 -6.68
N LEU A 9 -11.61 41.93 -6.11
CA LEU A 9 -12.56 42.83 -5.46
C LEU A 9 -12.02 43.18 -4.07
N SER A 10 -11.59 44.43 -3.88
CA SER A 10 -11.11 44.95 -2.60
C SER A 10 -12.29 45.53 -1.81
N LEU A 11 -12.58 44.96 -0.65
CA LEU A 11 -13.56 45.51 0.31
C LEU A 11 -12.93 46.70 1.06
N LEU A 12 -13.48 47.90 0.85
CA LEU A 12 -13.23 49.09 1.66
C LEU A 12 -14.46 49.32 2.55
N VAL A 13 -14.35 49.03 3.84
CA VAL A 13 -15.41 49.25 4.83
C VAL A 13 -15.32 50.70 5.30
N GLY A 14 -16.16 51.57 4.72
CA GLY A 14 -16.43 52.91 5.23
C GLY A 14 -17.74 52.93 6.01
N ALA A 15 -17.66 53.14 7.33
CA ALA A 15 -18.82 53.24 8.20
C ALA A 15 -19.59 54.54 7.93
N SER A 16 -20.73 54.42 7.23
CA SER A 16 -21.78 55.44 7.15
C SER A 16 -23.07 54.82 7.67
N ALA A 17 -23.68 55.42 8.69
CA ALA A 17 -24.96 54.95 9.24
C ALA A 17 -26.06 55.00 8.17
N LEU A 18 -26.38 53.83 7.59
CA LEU A 18 -27.49 53.64 6.67
C LEU A 18 -28.70 53.13 7.45
N VAL A 19 -29.81 53.83 7.27
CA VAL A 19 -31.14 53.38 7.68
C VAL A 19 -31.39 52.02 7.01
N LEU A 20 -31.49 50.97 7.83
CA LEU A 20 -31.88 49.62 7.41
C LEU A 20 -33.34 49.61 6.97
N SER A 21 -33.61 49.96 5.71
CA SER A 21 -34.78 49.39 5.04
C SER A 21 -34.44 47.93 4.76
N ALA A 22 -35.17 46.99 5.36
CA ALA A 22 -35.07 45.58 5.01
C ALA A 22 -35.33 45.43 3.50
N GLN A 23 -34.26 45.26 2.73
CA GLN A 23 -34.36 45.09 1.31
C GLN A 23 -34.88 43.68 1.05
N GLN A 24 -36.07 43.58 0.46
CA GLN A 24 -36.68 42.29 0.14
C GLN A 24 -35.76 41.52 -0.82
N ASN A 25 -35.29 40.35 -0.41
CA ASN A 25 -34.47 39.46 -1.23
C ASN A 25 -35.37 38.82 -2.30
N HIS A 26 -35.30 39.27 -3.54
CA HIS A 26 -36.09 38.77 -4.65
C HIS A 26 -35.56 37.43 -5.18
N LEU A 27 -34.31 37.06 -4.88
CA LEU A 27 -33.81 35.71 -5.15
C LEU A 27 -34.47 34.66 -4.26
N SER A 28 -35.02 35.07 -3.10
CA SER A 28 -35.77 34.14 -2.25
C SER A 28 -36.92 33.53 -3.05
N GLY A 29 -37.09 32.21 -3.00
CA GLY A 29 -38.10 31.50 -3.79
C GLY A 29 -37.68 31.08 -5.20
N ILE A 30 -36.46 31.41 -5.67
CA ILE A 30 -35.86 30.66 -6.78
C ILE A 30 -35.46 29.28 -6.26
N GLN A 31 -35.89 28.23 -6.96
CA GLN A 31 -35.57 26.85 -6.60
C GLN A 31 -35.02 26.09 -7.80
N VAL A 32 -34.27 25.03 -7.51
CA VAL A 32 -33.89 24.02 -8.50
C VAL A 32 -34.41 22.66 -8.03
N PRO A 33 -35.15 21.90 -8.86
CA PRO A 33 -35.68 20.59 -8.47
C PRO A 33 -34.58 19.55 -8.22
N GLU A 34 -33.52 19.62 -9.01
CA GLU A 34 -32.42 18.67 -8.94
C GLU A 34 -31.43 19.04 -7.82
N LYS A 35 -31.05 18.05 -7.00
CA LYS A 35 -29.98 18.23 -6.02
C LYS A 35 -28.64 18.49 -6.71
N HIS A 36 -28.29 17.64 -7.68
CA HIS A 36 -27.05 17.72 -8.46
C HIS A 36 -27.30 18.42 -9.80
N VAL A 37 -26.65 19.54 -10.01
CA VAL A 37 -26.80 20.40 -11.20
C VAL A 37 -25.51 20.50 -12.01
N ILE A 38 -24.43 19.91 -11.51
CA ILE A 38 -23.11 19.90 -12.12
C ILE A 38 -22.69 18.46 -12.42
N LYS A 39 -22.19 18.22 -13.63
CA LYS A 39 -21.60 16.93 -14.04
C LYS A 39 -20.20 17.13 -14.57
N LYS A 40 -19.22 16.39 -14.05
CA LYS A 40 -17.88 16.34 -14.64
C LYS A 40 -17.93 15.61 -15.99
N LYS A 41 -17.24 16.17 -16.98
CA LYS A 41 -16.89 15.49 -18.23
C LYS A 41 -15.46 15.84 -18.59
N GLY A 42 -14.57 14.85 -18.48
CA GLY A 42 -13.12 15.07 -18.63
C GLY A 42 -12.65 16.21 -17.73
N ARG A 43 -12.09 17.28 -18.33
CA ARG A 43 -11.53 18.44 -17.62
C ARG A 43 -12.52 19.59 -17.38
N THR A 44 -13.80 19.39 -17.69
CA THR A 44 -14.85 20.42 -17.58
C THR A 44 -15.96 19.99 -16.64
N ALA A 45 -16.56 20.95 -15.95
CA ALA A 45 -17.81 20.84 -15.23
C ALA A 45 -18.93 21.43 -16.11
N GLU A 46 -19.89 20.59 -16.52
CA GLU A 46 -21.11 21.04 -17.18
C GLU A 46 -22.15 21.37 -16.13
N VAL A 47 -22.70 22.59 -16.16
CA VAL A 47 -23.77 23.03 -15.27
C VAL A 47 -25.06 23.09 -16.07
N LYS A 48 -26.09 22.38 -15.60
CA LYS A 48 -27.44 22.39 -16.18
C LYS A 48 -28.46 22.42 -15.06
N MET A 49 -29.37 23.39 -15.10
CA MET A 49 -30.42 23.53 -14.10
C MET A 49 -31.68 24.12 -14.73
N ASN A 50 -32.84 23.64 -14.28
CA ASN A 50 -34.12 24.28 -14.53
C ASN A 50 -34.49 25.10 -13.30
N LEU A 51 -34.37 26.42 -13.40
CA LEU A 51 -34.67 27.32 -12.29
C LEU A 51 -36.17 27.61 -12.26
N ASP A 52 -36.85 27.21 -11.17
CA ASP A 52 -38.23 27.60 -10.90
C ASP A 52 -38.25 29.01 -10.28
N LEU A 53 -38.89 29.95 -10.97
CA LEU A 53 -39.02 31.35 -10.59
C LEU A 53 -40.43 31.67 -10.04
N THR A 54 -41.28 30.66 -9.87
CA THR A 54 -42.71 30.82 -9.55
C THR A 54 -42.91 31.48 -8.20
N ALA A 55 -42.16 31.03 -7.18
CA ALA A 55 -42.26 31.50 -5.80
C ALA A 55 -41.43 32.77 -5.52
N MET A 56 -40.77 33.35 -6.54
CA MET A 56 -40.04 34.60 -6.38
C MET A 56 -40.97 35.74 -5.96
N PRO A 57 -40.57 36.57 -4.97
CA PRO A 57 -41.23 37.83 -4.65
C PRO A 57 -41.45 38.72 -5.87
N ASP A 58 -42.47 39.55 -5.74
CA ASP A 58 -42.87 40.49 -6.77
C ASP A 58 -41.76 41.49 -7.09
N MET A 59 -41.36 41.52 -8.36
CA MET A 59 -40.31 42.40 -8.82
C MET A 59 -40.89 43.71 -9.37
N LYS A 60 -40.32 44.86 -8.97
CA LYS A 60 -40.76 46.16 -9.49
C LYS A 60 -40.56 46.24 -11.01
N SER A 61 -41.51 46.87 -11.72
CA SER A 61 -41.51 46.93 -13.19
C SER A 61 -40.26 47.55 -13.83
N ASN A 62 -39.56 48.43 -13.11
CA ASN A 62 -38.34 49.09 -13.57
C ASN A 62 -37.03 48.47 -13.03
N LEU A 63 -37.11 47.41 -12.22
CA LEU A 63 -35.93 46.75 -11.66
C LEU A 63 -35.25 45.85 -12.70
N LEU A 64 -33.92 45.86 -12.71
CA LEU A 64 -33.09 44.88 -13.40
C LEU A 64 -32.18 44.22 -12.39
N MET A 65 -32.10 42.90 -12.48
CA MET A 65 -31.24 42.07 -11.67
C MET A 65 -30.30 41.28 -12.58
N VAL A 66 -28.99 41.44 -12.37
CA VAL A 66 -27.98 40.57 -12.97
C VAL A 66 -27.69 39.47 -11.97
N VAL A 67 -28.12 38.25 -12.27
CA VAL A 67 -27.97 37.08 -11.40
C VAL A 67 -26.79 36.25 -11.90
N THR A 68 -25.79 36.09 -11.05
CA THR A 68 -24.58 35.31 -11.29
C THR A 68 -24.64 34.04 -10.45
N PRO A 69 -24.83 32.86 -11.06
CA PRO A 69 -24.64 31.61 -10.36
C PRO A 69 -23.16 31.44 -9.97
N VAL A 70 -22.91 30.93 -8.77
CA VAL A 70 -21.55 30.73 -8.25
C VAL A 70 -21.44 29.31 -7.68
N ILE A 71 -20.46 28.56 -8.17
CA ILE A 71 -20.06 27.29 -7.55
C ILE A 71 -19.11 27.62 -6.41
N GLN A 72 -19.40 27.15 -5.20
CA GLN A 72 -18.61 27.45 -4.01
C GLN A 72 -18.18 26.17 -3.30
N SER A 73 -16.91 26.08 -2.92
CA SER A 73 -16.43 25.01 -2.05
C SER A 73 -17.06 25.11 -0.67
N ASN A 74 -17.51 23.97 -0.16
CA ASN A 74 -18.01 23.85 1.21
C ASN A 74 -16.88 23.81 2.26
N THR A 75 -15.61 23.74 1.83
CA THR A 75 -14.46 23.49 2.72
C THR A 75 -13.29 24.47 2.58
N SER A 76 -12.97 24.94 1.36
CA SER A 76 -11.74 25.72 1.10
C SER A 76 -11.97 27.20 0.80
N GLY A 77 -13.22 27.67 0.76
CA GLY A 77 -13.56 29.05 0.39
C GLY A 77 -13.37 29.39 -1.10
N GLU A 78 -12.88 28.43 -1.91
CA GLU A 78 -12.74 28.58 -3.37
C GLU A 78 -14.10 28.73 -4.04
N GLN A 79 -14.18 29.56 -5.08
CA GLN A 79 -15.42 29.85 -5.80
C GLN A 79 -15.16 30.09 -7.30
N VAL A 80 -16.17 29.79 -8.12
CA VAL A 80 -16.20 30.10 -9.56
C VAL A 80 -17.53 30.74 -9.92
N ALA A 81 -17.47 32.01 -10.34
CA ALA A 81 -18.61 32.71 -10.91
C ALA A 81 -18.89 32.20 -12.34
N LEU A 82 -20.15 31.87 -12.60
CA LEU A 82 -20.63 31.37 -13.89
C LEU A 82 -21.21 32.51 -14.73
N ARG A 83 -21.57 32.20 -15.99
CA ARG A 83 -22.17 33.19 -16.88
C ARG A 83 -23.50 33.70 -16.28
N PRO A 84 -23.69 35.02 -16.10
CA PRO A 84 -24.89 35.54 -15.47
C PRO A 84 -26.12 35.41 -16.38
N PHE A 85 -27.31 35.42 -15.80
CA PHE A 85 -28.57 35.69 -16.49
C PHE A 85 -29.22 36.95 -15.93
N VAL A 86 -30.14 37.54 -16.68
CA VAL A 86 -30.78 38.80 -16.30
C VAL A 86 -32.26 38.56 -16.04
N LEU A 87 -32.76 39.00 -14.89
CA LEU A 87 -34.19 39.11 -14.60
C LEU A 87 -34.58 40.59 -14.66
N ALA A 88 -35.57 40.92 -15.48
CA ALA A 88 -36.01 42.32 -15.65
C ALA A 88 -37.53 42.44 -15.48
N GLY A 89 -37.97 43.50 -14.81
CA GLY A 89 -39.38 43.84 -14.69
C GLY A 89 -39.92 44.31 -16.04
N ASN A 90 -41.24 44.26 -16.25
CA ASN A 90 -41.83 44.45 -17.58
C ASN A 90 -41.39 45.74 -18.32
N LYS A 91 -41.32 46.90 -17.65
CA LYS A 91 -40.84 48.14 -18.28
C LYS A 91 -39.34 48.07 -18.58
N ARG A 92 -38.54 47.61 -17.62
CA ARG A 92 -37.09 47.51 -17.76
C ARG A 92 -36.68 46.51 -18.84
N TYR A 93 -37.38 45.37 -18.94
CA TYR A 93 -37.20 44.38 -19.99
C TYR A 93 -37.36 45.00 -21.38
N ARG A 94 -38.45 45.75 -21.63
CA ARG A 94 -38.69 46.44 -22.92
C ARG A 94 -37.61 47.47 -23.23
N ILE A 95 -37.08 48.17 -22.23
CA ILE A 95 -35.99 49.14 -22.39
C ILE A 95 -34.70 48.42 -22.79
N VAL A 96 -34.35 47.33 -22.09
CA VAL A 96 -33.16 46.52 -22.39
C VAL A 96 -33.26 45.94 -23.79
N ASP A 97 -34.37 45.26 -24.10
CA ASP A 97 -34.62 44.65 -25.41
C ASP A 97 -34.44 45.68 -26.54
N ARG A 98 -35.09 46.84 -26.42
CA ARG A 98 -34.94 47.95 -27.39
C ARG A 98 -33.49 48.46 -27.49
N ARG A 99 -32.77 48.64 -26.38
CA ARG A 99 -31.37 49.12 -26.40
C ARG A 99 -30.46 48.10 -27.07
N VAL A 100 -30.65 46.81 -26.80
CA VAL A 100 -29.91 45.71 -27.40
C VAL A 100 -30.16 45.67 -28.91
N SER A 101 -31.41 45.81 -29.37
CA SER A 101 -31.74 45.81 -30.81
C SER A 101 -31.21 47.03 -31.56
N LEU A 102 -31.25 48.22 -30.94
CA LEU A 102 -30.86 49.48 -31.59
C LEU A 102 -29.34 49.72 -31.56
N ASN A 103 -28.63 49.24 -30.54
CA ASN A 103 -27.19 49.44 -30.40
C ASN A 103 -26.42 48.14 -30.64
N LYS A 104 -25.88 47.98 -31.86
CA LYS A 104 -25.04 46.82 -32.22
C LYS A 104 -23.81 46.64 -31.30
N LYS A 105 -23.31 47.71 -30.67
CA LYS A 105 -22.18 47.68 -29.73
C LYS A 105 -22.61 47.51 -28.26
N HIS A 106 -23.89 47.24 -27.99
CA HIS A 106 -24.36 46.99 -26.63
C HIS A 106 -23.63 45.77 -26.02
N PRO A 107 -23.29 45.78 -24.72
CA PRO A 107 -22.58 44.66 -24.08
C PRO A 107 -23.27 43.30 -24.31
N PHE A 108 -24.60 43.24 -24.23
CA PHE A 108 -25.32 41.98 -24.45
C PHE A 108 -25.26 41.44 -25.91
N ASN A 109 -24.72 42.22 -26.85
CA ASN A 109 -24.43 41.76 -28.22
C ASN A 109 -22.99 41.22 -28.38
N ASN A 110 -22.11 41.40 -27.39
CA ASN A 110 -20.77 40.84 -27.38
C ASN A 110 -20.81 39.40 -26.79
N PRO A 111 -20.29 38.37 -27.48
CA PRO A 111 -20.24 36.99 -26.99
C PRO A 111 -19.60 36.81 -25.60
N GLU A 112 -18.66 37.68 -25.21
CA GLU A 112 -17.96 37.60 -23.93
C GLU A 112 -18.80 38.15 -22.76
N THR A 113 -19.66 39.14 -23.02
CA THR A 113 -20.47 39.82 -21.99
C THR A 113 -21.97 39.61 -22.15
N LYS A 114 -22.38 38.82 -23.14
CA LYS A 114 -23.76 38.39 -23.33
C LYS A 114 -24.19 37.46 -22.18
N PRO A 115 -25.27 37.79 -21.45
CA PRO A 115 -25.80 36.91 -20.42
C PRO A 115 -26.33 35.60 -21.01
N ALA A 116 -26.40 34.55 -20.20
CA ALA A 116 -26.96 33.26 -20.58
C ALA A 116 -28.43 33.39 -21.02
N ALA A 117 -29.20 34.25 -20.35
CA ALA A 117 -30.57 34.58 -20.71
C ALA A 117 -30.95 36.00 -20.25
N VAL A 118 -31.97 36.58 -20.86
CA VAL A 118 -32.65 37.79 -20.39
C VAL A 118 -34.14 37.46 -20.27
N VAL A 119 -34.67 37.47 -19.05
CA VAL A 119 -36.01 37.00 -18.72
C VAL A 119 -36.87 38.16 -18.24
N ASN A 120 -38.06 38.29 -18.84
CA ASN A 120 -39.10 39.19 -18.32
C ASN A 120 -39.82 38.52 -17.14
N ARG A 121 -39.66 39.06 -15.93
CA ARG A 121 -40.36 38.57 -14.73
C ARG A 121 -41.84 38.95 -14.79
N ARG A 122 -42.70 37.94 -14.72
CA ARG A 122 -44.17 38.03 -14.69
C ARG A 122 -44.67 37.63 -13.31
N ASN A 123 -44.69 38.61 -12.40
CA ASN A 123 -45.17 38.45 -11.02
C ASN A 123 -46.47 37.61 -10.93
N GLY A 124 -46.53 36.73 -9.92
CA GLY A 124 -47.68 35.85 -9.67
C GLY A 124 -47.94 34.77 -10.72
N LYS A 125 -47.06 34.58 -11.71
CA LYS A 125 -47.17 33.51 -12.71
C LYS A 125 -46.05 32.49 -12.58
N ALA A 126 -46.38 31.23 -12.87
CA ALA A 126 -45.40 30.17 -13.01
C ALA A 126 -44.42 30.47 -14.15
N GLN A 127 -43.12 30.32 -13.88
CA GLN A 127 -42.05 30.61 -14.83
C GLN A 127 -40.84 29.75 -14.51
N ASN A 128 -40.29 29.08 -15.52
CA ASN A 128 -39.03 28.35 -15.41
C ASN A 128 -37.99 28.94 -16.36
N LEU A 129 -36.72 28.78 -16.00
CA LEU A 129 -35.57 29.15 -16.83
C LEU A 129 -34.63 27.96 -16.96
N ASP A 130 -34.46 27.48 -18.19
CA ASP A 130 -33.39 26.54 -18.53
C ASP A 130 -32.05 27.27 -18.60
N TYR A 131 -31.13 26.90 -17.72
CA TYR A 131 -29.79 27.45 -17.67
C TYR A 131 -28.76 26.36 -17.98
N ALA A 132 -27.81 26.66 -18.86
CA ALA A 132 -26.71 25.77 -19.17
C ALA A 132 -25.41 26.56 -19.37
N THR A 133 -24.32 26.08 -18.78
CA THR A 133 -22.97 26.60 -19.03
C THR A 133 -21.90 25.53 -18.78
N THR A 134 -20.66 25.85 -19.09
CA THR A 134 -19.50 25.00 -18.80
C THR A 134 -18.38 25.82 -18.19
N THR A 135 -17.62 25.19 -17.31
CA THR A 135 -16.44 25.79 -16.66
C THR A 135 -15.36 24.73 -16.47
N PRO A 136 -14.06 25.09 -16.36
CA PRO A 136 -13.04 24.12 -15.99
C PRO A 136 -13.38 23.42 -14.66
N TYR A 137 -13.20 22.11 -14.62
CA TYR A 137 -13.38 21.34 -13.38
C TYR A 137 -12.17 21.53 -12.46
N HIS A 138 -12.44 21.72 -11.18
CA HIS A 138 -11.43 21.77 -10.13
C HIS A 138 -11.74 20.74 -9.03
N PRO A 139 -10.74 20.07 -8.42
CA PRO A 139 -10.98 19.02 -7.43
C PRO A 139 -11.84 19.41 -6.23
N TRP A 140 -11.77 20.66 -5.77
CA TRP A 140 -12.60 21.17 -4.67
C TRP A 140 -14.10 21.17 -5.01
N MET A 141 -14.48 21.11 -6.30
CA MET A 141 -15.88 21.03 -6.73
C MET A 141 -16.56 19.74 -6.30
N ARG A 142 -15.81 18.69 -5.90
CA ARG A 142 -16.36 17.44 -5.34
C ARG A 142 -17.26 17.69 -4.12
N ASN A 143 -16.96 18.74 -3.35
CA ASN A 143 -17.75 19.16 -2.20
C ASN A 143 -18.13 20.63 -2.38
N SER A 144 -19.08 20.89 -3.28
CA SER A 144 -19.49 22.25 -3.63
C SER A 144 -20.99 22.47 -3.52
N SER A 145 -21.34 23.68 -3.11
CA SER A 145 -22.68 24.24 -3.22
C SER A 145 -22.83 25.05 -4.52
N LEU A 146 -24.06 25.29 -4.94
CA LEU A 146 -24.39 26.29 -5.95
C LEU A 146 -25.25 27.38 -5.31
N ILE A 147 -24.79 28.63 -5.41
CA ILE A 147 -25.51 29.81 -4.93
C ILE A 147 -25.84 30.75 -6.11
N LEU A 148 -26.80 31.64 -5.90
CA LEU A 148 -27.05 32.77 -6.79
C LEU A 148 -26.67 34.07 -6.07
N MET A 149 -25.89 34.90 -6.73
CA MET A 149 -25.61 36.27 -6.32
C MET A 149 -26.26 37.23 -7.31
N ALA A 150 -26.93 38.28 -6.83
CA ALA A 150 -27.58 39.25 -7.69
C ALA A 150 -27.09 40.67 -7.44
N GLU A 151 -26.90 41.42 -8.52
CA GLU A 151 -26.69 42.87 -8.50
C GLU A 151 -27.93 43.59 -9.05
N ASN A 152 -28.49 44.49 -8.24
CA ASN A 152 -29.73 45.20 -8.54
C ASN A 152 -29.47 46.59 -9.09
N THR A 153 -30.13 46.96 -10.20
CA THR A 153 -30.09 48.33 -10.76
C THR A 153 -31.47 48.92 -11.02
N GLY A 154 -31.63 50.19 -10.64
CA GLY A 154 -32.86 50.97 -10.80
C GLY A 154 -32.95 51.76 -12.11
N CYS A 155 -33.92 52.68 -12.17
CA CYS A 155 -34.25 53.47 -13.36
C CYS A 155 -33.08 54.26 -13.96
N ALA A 156 -32.19 54.81 -13.12
CA ALA A 156 -31.04 55.61 -13.52
C ALA A 156 -29.71 54.85 -13.44
N GLU A 157 -29.74 53.51 -13.51
CA GLU A 157 -28.55 52.66 -13.35
C GLU A 157 -27.88 52.79 -11.97
N CYS A 158 -28.59 53.35 -10.99
CA CYS A 158 -28.14 53.42 -9.60
C CYS A 158 -28.04 52.00 -9.03
N PRO A 159 -26.88 51.62 -8.44
CA PRO A 159 -26.74 50.39 -7.68
C PRO A 159 -27.73 50.39 -6.52
N MET A 160 -28.49 49.32 -6.38
CA MET A 160 -29.48 49.18 -5.31
C MET A 160 -29.07 48.16 -4.24
N GLY A 161 -27.88 47.56 -4.32
CA GLY A 161 -27.40 46.54 -3.38
C GLY A 161 -27.22 45.17 -4.04
N HIS A 162 -26.82 44.19 -3.24
CA HIS A 162 -26.63 42.80 -3.65
C HIS A 162 -27.56 41.87 -2.87
N GLU A 163 -27.94 40.75 -3.47
CA GLU A 163 -28.75 39.69 -2.87
C GLU A 163 -28.07 38.34 -3.06
N GLU A 164 -28.30 37.38 -2.17
CA GLU A 164 -27.77 36.03 -2.26
C GLU A 164 -28.83 34.98 -1.86
N THR A 165 -28.81 33.80 -2.49
CA THR A 165 -29.53 32.61 -2.02
C THR A 165 -28.76 31.34 -2.39
N SER A 166 -28.85 30.30 -1.55
CA SER A 166 -28.37 28.95 -1.90
C SER A 166 -29.42 28.21 -2.73
N LEU A 167 -28.98 27.45 -3.74
CA LEU A 167 -29.83 26.55 -4.53
C LEU A 167 -29.68 25.10 -4.10
N THR A 168 -28.45 24.64 -3.87
CA THR A 168 -28.13 23.28 -3.43
C THR A 168 -26.80 23.28 -2.69
N ASP A 169 -26.67 22.41 -1.68
CA ASP A 169 -25.45 22.21 -0.90
C ASP A 169 -24.52 21.11 -1.46
N ASP A 170 -25.00 20.38 -2.47
CA ASP A 170 -24.35 19.21 -3.09
C ASP A 170 -24.53 19.28 -4.61
N ALA A 171 -23.80 20.20 -5.24
CA ALA A 171 -24.03 20.60 -6.61
C ALA A 171 -23.49 19.60 -7.65
N LEU A 172 -22.43 18.86 -7.33
CA LEU A 172 -21.77 17.93 -8.26
C LEU A 172 -22.33 16.52 -8.11
N VAL A 173 -22.69 15.88 -9.23
CA VAL A 173 -22.97 14.44 -9.26
C VAL A 173 -21.75 13.69 -8.69
N PRO A 174 -21.92 12.82 -7.67
CA PRO A 174 -20.81 12.08 -7.08
C PRO A 174 -20.01 11.34 -8.15
N LEU A 175 -18.68 11.43 -8.03
CA LEU A 175 -17.78 10.75 -8.95
C LEU A 175 -17.76 9.25 -8.65
N TYR A 176 -17.45 8.46 -9.68
CA TYR A 176 -17.42 7.01 -9.61
C TYR A 176 -16.43 6.53 -8.55
N GLU A 177 -16.88 5.64 -7.68
CA GLU A 177 -16.05 4.93 -6.70
C GLU A 177 -15.88 3.48 -7.16
N ALA A 178 -14.63 3.02 -7.23
CA ALA A 178 -14.31 1.67 -7.67
C ALA A 178 -14.70 0.63 -6.61
N ASN A 179 -15.44 -0.39 -7.02
CA ASN A 179 -15.82 -1.51 -6.16
C ASN A 179 -14.86 -2.70 -6.35
N TYR A 180 -13.64 -2.57 -5.83
CA TYR A 180 -12.61 -3.60 -5.96
C TYR A 180 -12.91 -4.86 -5.13
N GLN A 181 -12.62 -6.03 -5.69
CA GLN A 181 -12.74 -7.34 -5.05
C GLN A 181 -11.37 -7.89 -4.67
N TYR A 182 -11.15 -8.08 -3.37
CA TYR A 182 -9.92 -8.67 -2.82
C TYR A 182 -10.21 -9.32 -1.46
N ASN A 183 -10.26 -10.66 -1.48
CA ASN A 183 -10.60 -11.48 -0.33
C ASN A 183 -9.35 -12.13 0.26
N ILE A 184 -9.39 -12.38 1.57
CA ILE A 184 -8.35 -13.13 2.28
C ILE A 184 -8.11 -14.45 1.55
N MET A 185 -6.84 -14.71 1.24
CA MET A 185 -6.40 -15.97 0.64
C MET A 185 -6.39 -17.04 1.73
N VAL A 186 -7.21 -18.07 1.53
CA VAL A 186 -7.28 -19.21 2.45
C VAL A 186 -6.15 -20.18 2.10
N PRO A 187 -5.20 -20.45 3.01
CA PRO A 187 -4.16 -21.45 2.76
C PRO A 187 -4.77 -22.85 2.60
N GLU A 188 -4.15 -23.68 1.76
CA GLU A 188 -4.54 -25.09 1.66
C GLU A 188 -4.30 -25.80 3.01
N GLY A 189 -5.32 -26.53 3.47
CA GLY A 189 -5.30 -27.21 4.75
C GLY A 189 -4.59 -28.56 4.70
N GLU A 190 -3.85 -28.88 5.76
CA GLU A 190 -3.28 -30.21 5.98
C GLU A 190 -3.69 -30.68 7.38
N LEU A 191 -4.44 -31.77 7.48
CA LEU A 191 -5.02 -32.21 8.75
C LEU A 191 -3.99 -32.81 9.73
N VAL A 192 -2.84 -33.31 9.25
CA VAL A 192 -1.69 -33.79 10.05
C VAL A 192 -0.44 -33.77 9.16
N LYS A 193 0.69 -33.18 9.59
CA LYS A 193 1.99 -33.36 8.90
C LYS A 193 3.21 -33.47 9.81
N VAL A 194 4.14 -34.32 9.36
CA VAL A 194 5.55 -34.46 9.78
C VAL A 194 6.28 -33.15 9.45
N ARG A 195 7.04 -32.58 10.40
CA ARG A 195 7.68 -31.27 10.28
C ARG A 195 9.10 -31.33 10.80
N GLU A 196 10.09 -31.35 9.92
CA GLU A 196 11.49 -31.29 10.32
C GLU A 196 11.82 -29.88 10.83
N GLU A 197 12.07 -29.73 12.14
CA GLU A 197 12.57 -28.48 12.72
C GLU A 197 14.10 -28.53 12.82
N SER A 198 14.77 -28.08 11.76
CA SER A 198 16.23 -28.00 11.72
C SER A 198 16.75 -26.89 12.65
N LEU A 199 17.24 -27.27 13.83
CA LEU A 199 18.07 -26.39 14.66
C LEU A 199 19.55 -26.68 14.43
N SER A 200 20.24 -25.78 13.74
CA SER A 200 21.70 -25.80 13.58
C SER A 200 22.39 -25.37 14.87
N ALA A 201 23.20 -26.27 15.42
CA ALA A 201 24.16 -25.98 16.49
C ALA A 201 25.58 -26.20 15.97
N HIS A 202 26.54 -25.44 16.50
CA HIS A 202 27.93 -25.42 16.08
C HIS A 202 28.82 -25.96 17.21
N LEU A 203 29.62 -26.99 16.95
CA LEU A 203 30.67 -27.40 17.90
C LEU A 203 32.06 -27.09 17.33
N ALA A 204 32.84 -26.31 18.06
CA ALA A 204 34.20 -25.91 17.71
C ALA A 204 35.23 -26.97 18.11
N TYR A 205 36.26 -27.14 17.28
CA TYR A 205 37.36 -28.06 17.50
C TYR A 205 38.73 -27.38 17.36
N GLN A 206 39.71 -27.89 18.10
CA GLN A 206 41.11 -27.53 17.90
C GLN A 206 41.62 -27.99 16.52
N VAL A 207 42.68 -27.33 16.04
CA VAL A 207 43.35 -27.63 14.76
C VAL A 207 43.73 -29.11 14.71
N GLY A 208 43.32 -29.82 13.65
CA GLY A 208 43.66 -31.23 13.45
C GLY A 208 43.14 -32.22 14.51
N LYS A 209 42.29 -31.77 15.44
CA LYS A 209 41.68 -32.60 16.49
C LYS A 209 40.20 -32.83 16.22
N TYR A 210 39.70 -33.92 16.78
CA TYR A 210 38.29 -34.30 16.76
C TYR A 210 37.73 -34.58 18.16
N GLU A 211 38.54 -34.47 19.21
CA GLU A 211 38.06 -34.64 20.58
C GLU A 211 37.03 -33.55 20.93
N VAL A 212 35.88 -33.96 21.46
CA VAL A 212 34.87 -33.01 21.97
C VAL A 212 35.40 -32.41 23.27
N LEU A 213 35.66 -31.11 23.26
CA LEU A 213 36.09 -30.36 24.42
C LEU A 213 34.95 -29.43 24.89
N PRO A 214 34.18 -29.81 25.93
CA PRO A 214 32.99 -29.06 26.33
C PRO A 214 33.25 -27.61 26.73
N ASN A 215 34.46 -27.30 27.20
CA ASN A 215 34.87 -25.97 27.65
C ASN A 215 35.67 -25.17 26.62
N PHE A 216 35.82 -25.69 25.39
CA PHE A 216 36.59 -25.04 24.33
C PHE A 216 35.71 -24.08 23.53
N ASP A 217 36.21 -22.87 23.26
CA ASP A 217 35.72 -21.90 22.27
C ASP A 217 34.20 -21.96 21.94
N GLY A 218 33.36 -21.34 22.77
CA GLY A 218 31.91 -21.29 22.54
C GLY A 218 31.13 -22.59 22.78
N ASN A 219 31.80 -23.75 22.89
CA ASN A 219 31.15 -25.04 23.13
C ASN A 219 30.26 -25.10 24.37
N PRO A 220 30.57 -24.46 25.53
CA PRO A 220 29.67 -24.49 26.68
C PRO A 220 28.26 -24.00 26.34
N ALA A 221 28.18 -22.87 25.61
CA ALA A 221 26.93 -22.26 25.21
C ALA A 221 26.18 -23.15 24.20
N GLU A 222 26.88 -23.70 23.21
CA GLU A 222 26.29 -24.56 22.19
C GLU A 222 25.79 -25.89 22.78
N LEU A 223 26.55 -26.50 23.68
CA LEU A 223 26.14 -27.70 24.42
C LEU A 223 24.96 -27.42 25.35
N GLN A 224 24.88 -26.23 25.96
CA GLN A 224 23.72 -25.81 26.74
C GLN A 224 22.48 -25.59 25.86
N ARG A 225 22.65 -25.04 24.65
CA ARG A 225 21.55 -24.91 23.66
C ARG A 225 21.02 -26.27 23.25
N ILE A 226 21.91 -27.23 22.97
CA ILE A 226 21.54 -28.61 22.66
C ILE A 226 20.82 -29.28 23.84
N ASP A 227 21.33 -29.12 25.06
CA ASP A 227 20.68 -29.63 26.28
C ASP A 227 19.27 -29.07 26.46
N SER A 228 19.13 -27.76 26.31
CA SER A 228 17.85 -27.07 26.43
C SER A 228 16.86 -27.54 25.38
N LYS A 229 17.31 -27.71 24.12
CA LYS A 229 16.48 -28.22 23.04
C LYS A 229 16.02 -29.64 23.30
N LEU A 230 16.92 -30.54 23.70
CA LEU A 230 16.55 -31.93 24.02
C LEU A 230 15.58 -32.02 25.20
N LYS A 231 15.73 -31.16 26.22
CA LYS A 231 14.79 -31.05 27.35
C LYS A 231 13.41 -30.55 26.90
N GLU A 232 13.37 -29.52 26.07
CA GLU A 232 12.12 -28.99 25.47
C GLU A 232 11.39 -30.10 24.69
N LEU A 233 12.11 -30.80 23.80
CA LEU A 233 11.55 -31.87 22.98
C LEU A 233 11.06 -33.06 23.81
N ARG A 234 11.75 -33.41 24.91
CA ARG A 234 11.31 -34.50 25.81
C ARG A 234 10.08 -34.12 26.63
N GLY A 235 9.93 -32.85 26.99
CA GLY A 235 8.84 -32.35 27.83
C GLY A 235 7.55 -32.03 27.08
N ASN A 236 7.55 -32.09 25.74
CA ASN A 236 6.45 -31.62 24.92
C ASN A 236 5.66 -32.79 24.31
N SER A 237 4.39 -32.95 24.71
CA SER A 237 3.50 -34.02 24.21
C SER A 237 3.02 -33.83 22.76
N ASP A 238 3.14 -32.63 22.21
CA ASP A 238 2.73 -32.32 20.84
C ASP A 238 3.86 -32.58 19.83
N ILE A 239 5.08 -32.80 20.33
CA ILE A 239 6.27 -33.00 19.52
C ILE A 239 6.78 -34.42 19.71
N THR A 240 6.96 -35.14 18.62
CA THR A 240 7.65 -36.42 18.59
C THR A 240 9.05 -36.19 18.04
N PHE A 241 10.08 -36.44 18.84
CA PHE A 241 11.46 -36.42 18.37
C PHE A 241 11.77 -37.72 17.60
N GLU A 242 12.13 -37.58 16.32
CA GLU A 242 12.43 -38.72 15.44
C GLU A 242 13.91 -39.07 15.46
N LYS A 243 14.76 -38.12 15.05
CA LYS A 243 16.21 -38.31 14.98
C LYS A 243 17.00 -37.00 15.07
N LEU A 244 18.27 -37.11 15.37
CA LEU A 244 19.25 -36.03 15.28
C LEU A 244 20.24 -36.38 14.17
N SER A 245 20.30 -35.54 13.15
CA SER A 245 21.29 -35.66 12.08
C SER A 245 22.45 -34.71 12.36
N MET A 246 23.64 -35.08 11.92
CA MET A 246 24.83 -34.25 12.08
C MET A 246 25.72 -34.33 10.86
N VAL A 247 26.29 -33.19 10.46
CA VAL A 247 27.29 -33.12 9.40
C VAL A 247 28.60 -32.57 9.96
N GLY A 248 29.69 -33.34 9.83
CA GLY A 248 31.03 -32.92 10.21
C GLY A 248 31.76 -32.17 9.08
N TYR A 249 32.49 -31.12 9.45
CA TYR A 249 33.30 -30.31 8.54
C TYR A 249 34.73 -30.13 9.06
N ALA A 250 35.64 -29.90 8.13
CA ALA A 250 37.00 -29.49 8.38
C ALA A 250 37.29 -28.14 7.71
N SER A 251 38.15 -27.36 8.33
CA SER A 251 38.74 -26.18 7.71
C SER A 251 39.53 -26.59 6.45
N PRO A 252 39.61 -25.74 5.41
CA PRO A 252 40.40 -26.01 4.21
C PRO A 252 41.93 -25.91 4.41
N GLU A 253 42.46 -26.63 5.40
CA GLU A 253 43.89 -26.71 5.75
C GLU A 253 44.37 -28.17 5.69
N GLY A 254 45.47 -28.44 4.98
CA GLY A 254 45.95 -29.81 4.74
C GLY A 254 45.27 -30.50 3.56
N GLY A 255 45.56 -31.80 3.37
CA GLY A 255 45.11 -32.57 2.20
C GLY A 255 43.62 -32.94 2.21
N VAL A 256 43.08 -33.24 1.03
CA VAL A 256 41.66 -33.60 0.84
C VAL A 256 41.27 -34.83 1.66
N ASP A 257 42.00 -35.94 1.49
CA ASP A 257 41.73 -37.21 2.20
C ASP A 257 41.83 -37.08 3.72
N TYR A 258 42.83 -36.33 4.18
CA TYR A 258 43.02 -36.05 5.60
C TYR A 258 41.81 -35.31 6.18
N ASN A 259 41.35 -34.26 5.50
CA ASN A 259 40.19 -33.49 5.96
C ASN A 259 38.88 -34.27 5.85
N LEU A 260 38.74 -35.14 4.85
CA LEU A 260 37.62 -36.06 4.74
C LEU A 260 37.57 -36.98 5.98
N GLN A 261 38.68 -37.61 6.34
CA GLN A 261 38.75 -38.45 7.53
C GLN A 261 38.57 -37.66 8.84
N LEU A 262 39.14 -36.44 8.93
CA LEU A 262 39.01 -35.58 10.11
C LEU A 262 37.55 -35.16 10.34
N SER A 263 36.86 -34.75 9.28
CA SER A 263 35.44 -34.37 9.35
C SER A 263 34.54 -35.55 9.76
N LYS A 264 34.84 -36.76 9.26
CA LYS A 264 34.19 -38.01 9.70
C LYS A 264 34.42 -38.30 11.18
N ASN A 265 35.67 -38.19 11.65
CA ASN A 265 36.00 -38.43 13.05
C ASN A 265 35.33 -37.41 13.99
N ARG A 266 35.24 -36.13 13.57
CA ARG A 266 34.48 -35.09 14.29
C ARG A 266 33.00 -35.45 14.39
N ALA A 267 32.39 -35.86 13.28
CA ALA A 267 31.01 -36.31 13.31
C ALA A 267 30.82 -37.50 14.28
N ASN A 268 31.66 -38.53 14.20
CA ASN A 268 31.47 -39.70 15.06
C ASN A 268 31.73 -39.41 16.55
N SER A 269 32.81 -38.70 16.87
CA SER A 269 33.15 -38.37 18.26
C SER A 269 32.10 -37.48 18.95
N PHE A 270 31.50 -36.55 18.21
CA PHE A 270 30.43 -35.74 18.77
C PHE A 270 29.11 -36.50 18.88
N ALA A 271 28.82 -37.40 17.95
CA ALA A 271 27.69 -38.33 18.07
C ALA A 271 27.83 -39.18 19.34
N ASP A 272 29.00 -39.78 19.56
CA ASP A 272 29.29 -40.60 20.73
C ASP A 272 29.15 -39.80 22.04
N TYR A 273 29.66 -38.57 22.07
CA TYR A 273 29.50 -37.66 23.20
C TYR A 273 28.02 -37.40 23.52
N LEU A 274 27.22 -37.06 22.50
CA LEU A 274 25.80 -36.75 22.68
C LEU A 274 24.98 -37.99 23.05
N VAL A 275 25.21 -39.13 22.42
CA VAL A 275 24.53 -40.39 22.74
C VAL A 275 24.86 -40.85 24.16
N GLY A 276 26.12 -40.70 24.59
CA GLY A 276 26.53 -41.01 25.96
C GLY A 276 25.86 -40.12 27.00
N LYS A 277 25.69 -38.82 26.69
CA LYS A 277 25.04 -37.86 27.58
C LYS A 277 23.50 -37.96 27.56
N TYR A 278 22.92 -38.29 26.41
CA TYR A 278 21.47 -38.29 26.18
C TYR A 278 20.98 -39.62 25.61
N PRO A 279 20.53 -40.57 26.46
CA PRO A 279 20.09 -41.89 26.02
C PRO A 279 18.95 -41.90 25.00
N ILE A 280 18.14 -40.83 24.92
CA ILE A 280 17.05 -40.68 23.93
C ILE A 280 17.55 -40.71 22.48
N LEU A 281 18.82 -40.36 22.26
CA LEU A 281 19.47 -40.37 20.94
C LEU A 281 19.90 -41.76 20.48
N LYS A 282 19.87 -42.77 21.36
CA LYS A 282 20.29 -44.14 21.00
C LYS A 282 19.37 -44.70 19.92
N GLY A 283 19.96 -45.05 18.77
CA GLY A 283 19.21 -45.52 17.59
C GLY A 283 18.44 -44.44 16.84
N ARG A 284 18.62 -43.16 17.19
CA ARG A 284 17.98 -41.98 16.59
C ARG A 284 19.01 -40.91 16.22
N PHE A 285 20.19 -41.34 15.79
CA PHE A 285 21.29 -40.46 15.44
C PHE A 285 21.83 -40.84 14.06
N GLU A 286 22.01 -39.86 13.19
CA GLU A 286 22.57 -40.02 11.85
C GLU A 286 23.77 -39.06 11.67
N SER A 287 24.87 -39.56 11.10
CA SER A 287 26.09 -38.79 10.92
C SER A 287 26.53 -38.81 9.45
N ASP A 288 26.82 -37.64 8.90
CA ASP A 288 27.41 -37.40 7.59
C ASP A 288 28.67 -36.51 7.73
N TRP A 289 29.47 -36.41 6.68
CA TRP A 289 30.70 -35.62 6.67
C TRP A 289 31.04 -35.12 5.26
N LYS A 290 31.59 -33.90 5.17
CA LYS A 290 31.86 -33.22 3.88
C LYS A 290 33.34 -32.95 3.59
N GLY A 291 34.24 -33.19 4.53
CA GLY A 291 35.64 -32.80 4.38
C GLY A 291 35.82 -31.29 4.50
N GLN A 292 36.53 -30.68 3.55
CA GLN A 292 36.86 -29.25 3.59
C GLN A 292 35.63 -28.37 3.30
N ASP A 293 35.30 -27.44 4.20
CA ASP A 293 34.17 -26.53 4.09
C ASP A 293 34.48 -25.33 3.16
N TRP A 294 34.58 -25.61 1.85
CA TRP A 294 34.81 -24.60 0.84
C TRP A 294 33.61 -23.66 0.66
N ASP A 295 32.39 -24.15 0.79
CA ASP A 295 31.17 -23.35 0.69
C ASP A 295 31.05 -22.38 1.87
N GLY A 296 31.35 -22.84 3.09
CA GLY A 296 31.42 -22.01 4.28
C GLY A 296 32.52 -20.94 4.17
N LEU A 297 33.70 -21.30 3.64
CA LEU A 297 34.76 -20.33 3.37
C LEU A 297 34.30 -19.27 2.35
N LYS A 298 33.69 -19.69 1.24
CA LYS A 298 33.17 -18.78 0.20
C LYS A 298 32.15 -17.80 0.78
N ALA A 299 31.19 -18.30 1.56
CA ALA A 299 30.16 -17.48 2.19
C ALA A 299 30.75 -16.48 3.21
N ALA A 300 31.75 -16.89 4.00
CA ALA A 300 32.42 -16.02 4.96
C ALA A 300 33.23 -14.92 4.27
N VAL A 301 33.98 -15.27 3.21
CA VAL A 301 34.79 -14.32 2.44
C VAL A 301 33.91 -13.31 1.70
N ALA A 302 32.81 -13.75 1.08
CA ALA A 302 31.88 -12.88 0.36
C ALA A 302 31.30 -11.76 1.24
N LYS A 303 31.14 -12.01 2.55
CA LYS A 303 30.65 -11.03 3.54
C LYS A 303 31.76 -10.17 4.16
N SER A 304 33.02 -10.43 3.85
CA SER A 304 34.18 -9.78 4.47
C SER A 304 34.66 -8.55 3.70
N ASN A 305 35.49 -7.74 4.38
CA ASN A 305 36.21 -6.61 3.80
C ASN A 305 37.68 -6.95 3.50
N LEU A 306 38.01 -8.21 3.21
CA LEU A 306 39.38 -8.61 2.89
C LEU A 306 39.88 -7.89 1.63
N PRO A 307 41.12 -7.36 1.62
CA PRO A 307 41.69 -6.73 0.42
C PRO A 307 41.67 -7.65 -0.81
N ASN A 308 41.94 -8.95 -0.60
CA ASN A 308 42.01 -9.96 -1.65
C ASN A 308 40.71 -10.76 -1.83
N ARG A 309 39.56 -10.23 -1.36
CA ARG A 309 38.26 -10.93 -1.39
C ARG A 309 37.93 -11.56 -2.75
N ASP A 310 37.95 -10.76 -3.81
CA ASP A 310 37.54 -11.23 -5.14
C ASP A 310 38.55 -12.24 -5.74
N ALA A 311 39.83 -12.13 -5.37
CA ALA A 311 40.84 -13.12 -5.75
C ALA A 311 40.62 -14.47 -5.05
N ILE A 312 40.27 -14.45 -3.75
CA ILE A 312 39.94 -15.66 -2.99
C ILE A 312 38.70 -16.34 -3.55
N LEU A 313 37.61 -15.58 -3.79
CA LEU A 313 36.37 -16.13 -4.34
C LEU A 313 36.59 -16.79 -5.71
N ARG A 314 37.38 -16.14 -6.57
CA ARG A 314 37.75 -16.69 -7.88
C ARG A 314 38.57 -17.98 -7.77
N ILE A 315 39.53 -18.06 -6.84
CA ILE A 315 40.27 -19.31 -6.60
C ILE A 315 39.32 -20.43 -6.19
N ILE A 316 38.36 -20.16 -5.31
CA ILE A 316 37.37 -21.17 -4.88
C ILE A 316 36.52 -21.64 -6.06
N ASP A 317 36.11 -20.72 -6.95
CA ASP A 317 35.20 -21.03 -8.06
C ASP A 317 35.89 -21.71 -9.27
N GLU A 318 37.14 -21.34 -9.56
CA GLU A 318 37.82 -21.76 -10.79
C GLU A 318 38.83 -22.90 -10.58
N LYS A 319 39.39 -23.06 -9.39
CA LYS A 319 40.43 -24.08 -9.12
C LYS A 319 39.82 -25.40 -8.64
N SER A 320 40.49 -26.52 -8.97
CA SER A 320 40.16 -27.81 -8.38
C SER A 320 40.39 -27.79 -6.86
N VAL A 321 39.70 -28.67 -6.14
CA VAL A 321 39.76 -28.73 -4.67
C VAL A 321 41.20 -28.90 -4.17
N GLU A 322 42.02 -29.66 -4.90
CA GLU A 322 43.42 -29.96 -4.59
C GLU A 322 44.34 -28.75 -4.79
N GLU A 323 44.01 -27.88 -5.75
CA GLU A 323 44.82 -26.70 -6.11
C GLU A 323 44.49 -25.48 -5.25
N ARG A 324 43.29 -25.39 -4.68
CA ARG A 324 42.85 -24.23 -3.89
C ARG A 324 43.80 -23.90 -2.73
N PRO A 325 44.29 -24.85 -1.90
CA PRO A 325 45.16 -24.51 -0.77
C PRO A 325 46.47 -23.84 -1.20
N SER A 326 47.15 -24.39 -2.22
CA SER A 326 48.42 -23.83 -2.69
C SER A 326 48.21 -22.49 -3.41
N ALA A 327 47.11 -22.33 -4.15
CA ALA A 327 46.73 -21.06 -4.76
C ALA A 327 46.47 -19.97 -3.72
N LEU A 328 45.77 -20.30 -2.62
CA LEU A 328 45.54 -19.36 -1.52
C LEU A 328 46.83 -19.02 -0.76
N GLN A 329 47.74 -19.97 -0.58
CA GLN A 329 49.05 -19.75 0.05
C GLN A 329 49.96 -18.84 -0.79
N ALA A 330 49.86 -18.91 -2.13
CA ALA A 330 50.64 -18.08 -3.03
C ALA A 330 50.15 -16.62 -3.10
N LEU A 331 48.92 -16.33 -2.65
CA LEU A 331 48.38 -14.96 -2.64
C LEU A 331 49.15 -14.09 -1.65
N ASP A 332 49.56 -12.91 -2.15
CA ASP A 332 50.05 -11.81 -1.31
C ASP A 332 51.20 -12.22 -0.36
N GLY A 333 52.10 -13.05 -0.90
CA GLY A 333 53.24 -13.59 -0.14
C GLY A 333 52.87 -14.46 1.06
N GLY A 334 51.65 -15.00 1.10
CA GLY A 334 51.12 -15.81 2.21
C GLY A 334 50.36 -15.01 3.28
N THR A 335 50.35 -13.67 3.21
CA THR A 335 49.64 -12.81 4.18
C THR A 335 48.14 -13.08 4.19
N THR A 336 47.56 -13.31 3.01
CA THR A 336 46.14 -13.65 2.86
C THR A 336 45.85 -14.99 3.53
N TYR A 337 46.67 -16.00 3.28
CA TYR A 337 46.50 -17.32 3.88
C TYR A 337 46.64 -17.29 5.39
N ALA A 338 47.61 -16.53 5.94
CA ALA A 338 47.76 -16.34 7.38
C ALA A 338 46.50 -15.72 8.01
N THR A 339 45.89 -14.75 7.33
CA THR A 339 44.63 -14.12 7.77
C THR A 339 43.47 -15.12 7.75
N LEU A 340 43.34 -15.91 6.67
CA LEU A 340 42.33 -16.96 6.56
C LEU A 340 42.49 -17.99 7.68
N LEU A 341 43.71 -18.45 7.93
CA LEU A 341 44.04 -19.42 8.97
C LEU A 341 43.68 -18.92 10.38
N ALA A 342 43.97 -17.64 10.67
CA ALA A 342 43.74 -17.06 11.99
C ALA A 342 42.27 -16.69 12.24
N SER A 343 41.55 -16.18 11.23
CA SER A 343 40.25 -15.52 11.43
C SER A 343 39.07 -16.20 10.72
N PHE A 344 39.32 -16.93 9.63
CA PHE A 344 38.24 -17.51 8.81
C PHE A 344 38.11 -19.03 8.99
N TYR A 345 39.22 -19.74 9.20
CA TYR A 345 39.23 -21.20 9.31
C TYR A 345 38.71 -21.73 10.66
N PRO A 346 38.92 -21.08 11.82
CA PRO A 346 38.42 -21.61 13.08
C PRO A 346 36.90 -21.87 13.09
N PRO A 347 36.03 -20.96 12.61
CA PRO A 347 34.58 -21.21 12.52
C PRO A 347 34.14 -22.25 11.47
N LEU A 348 35.07 -22.75 10.64
CA LEU A 348 34.80 -23.84 9.68
C LEU A 348 35.11 -25.21 10.29
N ARG A 349 35.82 -25.26 11.42
CA ARG A 349 36.08 -26.50 12.19
C ARG A 349 34.83 -26.84 13.00
N ARG A 350 33.79 -27.31 12.32
CA ARG A 350 32.48 -27.45 12.93
C ARG A 350 31.78 -28.76 12.66
N SER A 351 30.86 -29.08 13.55
CA SER A 351 29.78 -30.03 13.30
C SER A 351 28.46 -29.26 13.33
N GLU A 352 27.62 -29.47 12.31
CA GLU A 352 26.27 -28.91 12.23
C GLU A 352 25.24 -29.98 12.60
N LEU A 353 24.33 -29.66 13.52
CA LEU A 353 23.27 -30.56 13.97
C LEU A 353 21.92 -30.19 13.34
N THR A 354 21.04 -31.16 13.15
CA THR A 354 19.68 -30.99 12.64
C THR A 354 18.73 -31.90 13.41
N PHE A 355 17.77 -31.33 14.13
CA PHE A 355 16.74 -32.11 14.81
C PHE A 355 15.60 -32.42 13.84
N HIS A 356 15.21 -33.68 13.74
CA HIS A 356 14.04 -34.11 12.97
C HIS A 356 12.93 -34.42 13.96
N ILE A 357 11.82 -33.69 13.86
CA ILE A 357 10.68 -33.80 14.76
C ILE A 357 9.39 -33.99 13.97
N VAL A 358 8.32 -34.36 14.66
CA VAL A 358 6.96 -34.39 14.13
C VAL A 358 6.08 -33.62 15.09
N VAL A 359 5.40 -32.61 14.58
CA VAL A 359 4.51 -31.76 15.38
C VAL A 359 3.07 -32.13 15.03
N LYS A 360 2.28 -32.47 16.04
CA LYS A 360 0.83 -32.67 15.87
C LYS A 360 0.17 -31.30 15.70
N GLY A 361 -0.99 -31.27 15.02
CA GLY A 361 -1.80 -30.06 14.96
C GLY A 361 -2.16 -29.56 16.37
N PHE A 362 -2.24 -28.24 16.52
CA PHE A 362 -2.55 -27.57 17.77
C PHE A 362 -4.00 -27.12 17.81
N GLU A 363 -4.62 -27.26 18.98
CA GLU A 363 -5.86 -26.56 19.29
C GLU A 363 -5.65 -25.04 19.26
N LEU A 364 -6.71 -24.29 18.95
CA LEU A 364 -6.64 -22.85 18.65
C LEU A 364 -5.97 -22.03 19.75
N ASP A 365 -6.32 -22.25 21.02
CA ASP A 365 -5.74 -21.49 22.15
C ASP A 365 -4.24 -21.71 22.27
N LYS A 366 -3.79 -22.93 21.97
CA LYS A 366 -2.36 -23.26 21.97
C LYS A 366 -1.66 -22.68 20.76
N ALA A 367 -2.28 -22.72 19.59
CA ALA A 367 -1.75 -22.12 18.37
C ALA A 367 -1.50 -20.60 18.53
N ARG A 368 -2.34 -19.89 19.30
CA ARG A 368 -2.14 -18.46 19.65
C ARG A 368 -0.86 -18.17 20.41
N GLU A 369 -0.36 -19.13 21.20
CA GLU A 369 0.91 -18.98 21.91
C GLU A 369 2.10 -19.49 21.10
N ILE A 370 1.89 -20.56 20.33
CA ILE A 370 2.93 -21.13 19.45
C ILE A 370 3.31 -20.15 18.33
N ILE A 371 2.36 -19.41 17.74
CA ILE A 371 2.68 -18.43 16.68
C ILE A 371 3.72 -17.41 17.15
N LYS A 372 3.68 -16.97 18.41
CA LYS A 372 4.58 -15.93 18.94
C LYS A 372 6.00 -16.44 19.20
N THR A 373 6.16 -17.73 19.47
CA THR A 373 7.42 -18.31 19.96
C THR A 373 8.08 -19.23 18.93
N HIS A 374 7.28 -20.00 18.19
CA HIS A 374 7.73 -21.00 17.22
C HIS A 374 6.76 -21.03 16.02
N PRO A 375 6.60 -19.93 15.27
CA PRO A 375 5.59 -19.81 14.22
C PRO A 375 5.67 -20.91 13.16
N THR A 376 6.88 -21.37 12.83
CA THR A 376 7.12 -22.44 11.85
C THR A 376 6.61 -23.82 12.28
N ARG A 377 6.19 -23.98 13.55
CA ARG A 377 5.51 -25.19 14.03
C ARG A 377 4.04 -25.24 13.61
N LEU A 378 3.43 -24.10 13.28
CA LEU A 378 2.08 -24.06 12.76
C LEU A 378 2.06 -24.30 11.25
N SER A 379 1.01 -24.94 10.78
CA SER A 379 0.61 -24.87 9.37
C SER A 379 0.03 -23.49 9.05
N LEU A 380 0.08 -23.09 7.78
CA LEU A 380 -0.59 -21.85 7.35
C LEU A 380 -2.10 -21.89 7.61
N ALA A 381 -2.72 -23.07 7.61
CA ALA A 381 -4.13 -23.23 7.98
C ALA A 381 -4.39 -22.95 9.47
N GLU A 382 -3.48 -23.34 10.37
CA GLU A 382 -3.55 -22.97 11.79
C GLU A 382 -3.24 -21.49 12.01
N VAL A 383 -2.26 -20.93 11.29
CA VAL A 383 -2.02 -19.47 11.27
C VAL A 383 -3.29 -18.75 10.85
N TYR A 384 -3.95 -19.22 9.79
CA TYR A 384 -5.21 -18.68 9.32
C TYR A 384 -6.30 -18.79 10.40
N ALA A 385 -6.46 -19.95 11.05
CA ALA A 385 -7.43 -20.14 12.12
C ALA A 385 -7.17 -19.20 13.31
N VAL A 386 -5.91 -19.02 13.71
CA VAL A 386 -5.49 -18.05 14.72
C VAL A 386 -5.88 -16.64 14.28
N ALA A 387 -5.57 -16.23 13.06
CA ALA A 387 -5.93 -14.91 12.55
C ALA A 387 -7.44 -14.67 12.51
N GLN A 388 -8.23 -15.66 12.09
CA GLN A 388 -9.70 -15.58 12.05
C GLN A 388 -10.33 -15.58 13.45
N SER A 389 -9.62 -16.07 14.46
CA SER A 389 -10.11 -16.06 15.84
C SER A 389 -10.11 -14.67 16.49
N TYR A 390 -9.46 -13.69 15.85
CA TYR A 390 -9.42 -12.30 16.29
C TYR A 390 -10.38 -11.42 15.46
N PRO A 391 -10.97 -10.35 16.04
CA PRO A 391 -11.85 -9.44 15.32
C PRO A 391 -11.21 -8.85 14.06
N GLU A 392 -12.03 -8.55 13.03
CA GLU A 392 -11.56 -7.82 11.86
C GLU A 392 -11.02 -6.44 12.24
N GLY A 393 -9.87 -6.07 11.68
CA GLY A 393 -9.16 -4.82 12.00
C GLY A 393 -8.37 -4.80 13.30
N SER A 394 -8.38 -5.88 14.10
CA SER A 394 -7.60 -5.96 15.35
C SER A 394 -6.09 -6.03 15.11
N ALA A 395 -5.32 -5.57 16.09
CA ALA A 395 -3.86 -5.60 16.04
C ALA A 395 -3.32 -7.02 16.05
N GLU A 396 -3.93 -7.92 16.82
CA GLU A 396 -3.57 -9.33 16.96
C GLU A 396 -3.74 -10.10 15.66
N ARG A 397 -4.82 -9.80 14.92
CA ARG A 397 -5.04 -10.38 13.58
C ARG A 397 -3.97 -9.94 12.60
N TYR A 398 -3.59 -8.67 12.64
CA TYR A 398 -2.53 -8.14 11.80
C TYR A 398 -1.17 -8.76 12.18
N GLU A 399 -0.84 -8.77 13.47
CA GLU A 399 0.40 -9.31 14.01
C GLU A 399 0.59 -10.78 13.60
N THR A 400 -0.46 -11.60 13.68
CA THR A 400 -0.45 -13.01 13.26
C THR A 400 0.08 -13.17 11.83
N TRP A 401 -0.39 -12.36 10.88
CA TRP A 401 0.06 -12.43 9.49
C TRP A 401 1.47 -11.87 9.30
N THR A 402 1.86 -10.84 10.04
CA THR A 402 3.23 -10.30 9.96
C THR A 402 4.27 -11.27 10.50
N ILE A 403 3.96 -11.98 11.59
CA ILE A 403 4.82 -13.05 12.12
C ILE A 403 4.92 -14.19 11.10
N ALA A 404 3.80 -14.60 10.52
CA ALA A 404 3.78 -15.65 9.51
C ALA A 404 4.55 -15.25 8.24
N GLU A 405 4.48 -13.99 7.81
CA GLU A 405 5.24 -13.54 6.63
C GLU A 405 6.75 -13.67 6.84
N ALA A 406 7.25 -13.34 8.03
CA ALA A 406 8.65 -13.54 8.37
C ALA A 406 9.03 -15.03 8.50
N ALA A 407 8.13 -15.84 9.06
CA ALA A 407 8.37 -17.25 9.34
C ALA A 407 8.27 -18.17 8.10
N PHE A 408 7.46 -17.79 7.11
CA PHE A 408 7.18 -18.60 5.91
C PHE A 408 7.55 -17.86 4.61
N PRO A 409 8.84 -17.57 4.36
CA PRO A 409 9.27 -16.70 3.24
C PRO A 409 8.93 -17.25 1.85
N GLN A 410 8.69 -18.56 1.72
CA GLN A 410 8.31 -19.19 0.45
C GLN A 410 6.79 -19.15 0.21
N ALA A 411 5.99 -19.06 1.27
CA ALA A 411 4.52 -19.05 1.18
C ALA A 411 4.02 -17.66 0.79
N ILE A 412 3.02 -17.57 -0.09
CA ILE A 412 2.48 -16.28 -0.58
C ILE A 412 1.35 -15.74 0.28
N GLU A 413 0.65 -16.62 0.99
CA GLU A 413 -0.57 -16.36 1.73
C GLU A 413 -0.35 -15.35 2.86
N PRO A 414 0.75 -15.43 3.66
CA PRO A 414 0.99 -14.42 4.69
C PRO A 414 1.18 -13.01 4.12
N THR A 415 1.96 -12.86 3.05
CA THR A 415 2.13 -11.57 2.35
C THR A 415 0.81 -11.06 1.78
N ALA A 416 0.05 -11.93 1.09
CA ALA A 416 -1.24 -11.58 0.52
C ALA A 416 -2.22 -11.07 1.59
N ASN A 417 -2.34 -11.81 2.71
CA ASN A 417 -3.30 -11.50 3.77
C ASN A 417 -2.90 -10.28 4.59
N ALA A 418 -1.61 -10.09 4.87
CA ALA A 418 -1.11 -8.86 5.50
C ALA A 418 -1.40 -7.65 4.61
N ALA A 419 -1.13 -7.73 3.30
CA ALA A 419 -1.38 -6.64 2.37
C ALA A 419 -2.88 -6.31 2.22
N ILE A 420 -3.77 -7.31 2.24
CA ILE A 420 -5.22 -7.08 2.25
C ILE A 420 -5.65 -6.30 3.49
N ILE A 421 -5.15 -6.68 4.67
CA ILE A 421 -5.45 -5.97 5.92
C ILE A 421 -4.89 -4.53 5.86
N ASP A 422 -3.69 -4.35 5.31
CA ASP A 422 -3.11 -3.02 5.11
C ASP A 422 -3.95 -2.14 4.17
N MET A 423 -4.44 -2.68 3.05
CA MET A 423 -5.35 -1.94 2.15
C MET A 423 -6.67 -1.57 2.84
N ARG A 424 -7.31 -2.51 3.56
CA ARG A 424 -8.57 -2.24 4.27
C ARG A 424 -8.42 -1.17 5.34
N ALA A 425 -7.25 -1.08 5.96
CA ALA A 425 -6.95 -0.11 7.00
C ALA A 425 -6.36 1.22 6.47
N GLY A 426 -6.33 1.44 5.14
CA GLY A 426 -5.79 2.66 4.55
C GLY A 426 -4.25 2.75 4.57
N ARG A 427 -3.54 1.68 4.96
CA ARG A 427 -2.06 1.61 4.98
C ARG A 427 -1.51 1.24 3.60
N TYR A 428 -1.91 2.00 2.59
CA TYR A 428 -1.66 1.69 1.19
C TYR A 428 -0.18 1.58 0.85
N ALA A 429 0.66 2.45 1.41
CA ALA A 429 2.10 2.41 1.18
C ALA A 429 2.74 1.10 1.68
N GLU A 430 2.28 0.58 2.82
CA GLU A 430 2.81 -0.66 3.39
C GLU A 430 2.36 -1.89 2.59
N ALA A 431 1.08 -1.92 2.19
CA ALA A 431 0.56 -2.96 1.28
C ALA A 431 1.38 -3.02 -0.02
N LEU A 432 1.67 -1.86 -0.61
CA LEU A 432 2.46 -1.79 -1.83
C LEU A 432 3.90 -2.28 -1.62
N ARG A 433 4.56 -1.85 -0.54
CA ARG A 433 5.93 -2.27 -0.20
C ARG A 433 6.04 -3.79 -0.08
N ARG A 434 5.10 -4.43 0.64
CA ARG A 434 5.08 -5.90 0.82
C ARG A 434 4.91 -6.63 -0.52
N LEU A 435 3.95 -6.18 -1.34
CA LEU A 435 3.63 -6.83 -2.61
C LEU A 435 4.72 -6.59 -3.68
N GLU A 436 5.34 -5.41 -3.73
CA GLU A 436 6.44 -5.11 -4.66
C GLU A 436 7.68 -5.98 -4.38
N ALA A 437 7.97 -6.26 -3.11
CA ALA A 437 9.05 -7.17 -2.71
C ALA A 437 8.86 -8.58 -3.29
N ARG A 438 7.62 -8.94 -3.65
CA ARG A 438 7.24 -10.24 -4.23
C ARG A 438 6.65 -10.13 -5.63
N LYS A 439 7.00 -9.09 -6.40
CA LYS A 439 6.46 -8.84 -7.75
C LYS A 439 6.68 -9.96 -8.79
N SER A 440 7.60 -10.90 -8.53
CA SER A 440 7.81 -12.10 -9.36
C SER A 440 6.73 -13.15 -9.16
N GLU A 441 5.98 -13.11 -8.06
CA GLU A 441 4.91 -14.06 -7.74
C GLU A 441 3.63 -13.71 -8.51
N GLN A 442 3.37 -14.44 -9.59
CA GLN A 442 2.22 -14.17 -10.48
C GLN A 442 0.88 -14.20 -9.74
N LYS A 443 0.74 -15.09 -8.75
CA LYS A 443 -0.45 -15.23 -7.90
C LYS A 443 -0.77 -13.97 -7.07
N LEU A 444 0.17 -13.04 -6.92
CA LEU A 444 -0.01 -11.79 -6.18
C LEU A 444 -0.32 -10.58 -7.08
N TRP A 445 -0.30 -10.73 -8.41
CA TRP A 445 -0.45 -9.60 -9.33
C TRP A 445 -1.77 -8.86 -9.23
N THR A 446 -2.90 -9.53 -8.93
CA THR A 446 -4.17 -8.85 -8.68
C THR A 446 -4.05 -7.88 -7.49
N LEU A 447 -3.49 -8.35 -6.37
CA LEU A 447 -3.31 -7.52 -5.17
C LEU A 447 -2.30 -6.41 -5.41
N LEU A 448 -1.20 -6.68 -6.13
CA LEU A 448 -0.20 -5.68 -6.48
C LEU A 448 -0.80 -4.56 -7.35
N GLY A 449 -1.61 -4.92 -8.34
CA GLY A 449 -2.34 -3.95 -9.17
C GLY A 449 -3.29 -3.07 -8.35
N LEU A 450 -4.02 -3.65 -7.39
CA LEU A 450 -4.86 -2.89 -6.47
C LEU A 450 -4.05 -1.99 -5.53
N ALA A 451 -2.92 -2.48 -5.00
CA ALA A 451 -2.04 -1.68 -4.17
C ALA A 451 -1.49 -0.47 -4.93
N TYR A 452 -1.13 -0.63 -6.21
CA TYR A 452 -0.80 0.51 -7.07
C TYR A 452 -1.98 1.48 -7.24
N ALA A 453 -3.20 0.98 -7.45
CA ALA A 453 -4.39 1.82 -7.60
C ALA A 453 -4.67 2.66 -6.34
N TYR A 454 -4.63 2.06 -5.15
CA TYR A 454 -4.80 2.79 -3.88
C TYR A 454 -3.67 3.78 -3.57
N ASN A 455 -2.50 3.62 -4.18
CA ASN A 455 -1.40 4.59 -4.11
C ASN A 455 -1.41 5.57 -5.30
N GLU A 456 -2.51 5.63 -6.07
CA GLU A 456 -2.68 6.53 -7.22
C GLU A 456 -1.63 6.34 -8.34
N LYS A 457 -1.00 5.17 -8.39
CA LYS A 457 -0.03 4.77 -9.44
C LYS A 457 -0.76 4.08 -10.58
N TRP A 458 -1.53 4.87 -11.34
CA TRP A 458 -2.52 4.37 -12.29
C TRP A 458 -1.95 3.50 -13.42
N THR A 459 -0.79 3.87 -13.96
CA THR A 459 -0.14 3.14 -15.07
C THR A 459 0.30 1.75 -14.62
N GLU A 460 0.91 1.65 -13.46
CA GLU A 460 1.34 0.39 -12.84
C GLU A 460 0.15 -0.46 -12.42
N ALA A 461 -0.91 0.17 -11.88
CA ALA A 461 -2.15 -0.50 -11.52
C ALA A 461 -2.78 -1.18 -12.73
N GLU A 462 -2.97 -0.45 -13.84
CA GLU A 462 -3.54 -1.00 -15.06
C GLU A 462 -2.65 -2.11 -15.65
N LYS A 463 -1.32 -1.92 -15.63
CA LYS A 463 -0.37 -2.92 -16.11
C LYS A 463 -0.50 -4.25 -15.35
N TYR A 464 -0.44 -4.23 -14.03
CA TYR A 464 -0.47 -5.46 -13.22
C TYR A 464 -1.85 -6.12 -13.20
N LEU A 465 -2.95 -5.34 -13.17
CA LEU A 465 -4.29 -5.90 -13.30
C LEU A 465 -4.52 -6.52 -14.69
N SER A 466 -3.94 -5.93 -15.75
CA SER A 466 -3.98 -6.51 -17.10
C SER A 466 -3.20 -7.81 -17.18
N TYR A 467 -1.99 -7.88 -16.61
CA TYR A 467 -1.22 -9.13 -16.54
C TYR A 467 -1.96 -10.21 -15.74
N ALA A 468 -2.52 -9.85 -14.59
CA ALA A 468 -3.31 -10.76 -13.76
C ALA A 468 -4.54 -11.29 -14.53
N ALA A 469 -5.25 -10.43 -15.25
CA ALA A 469 -6.42 -10.81 -16.05
C ALA A 469 -6.05 -11.75 -17.22
N GLN A 470 -4.95 -11.48 -17.93
CA GLN A 470 -4.44 -12.33 -19.01
C GLN A 470 -4.07 -13.74 -18.54
N HIS A 471 -3.63 -13.88 -17.28
CA HIS A 471 -3.29 -15.16 -16.65
C HIS A 471 -4.45 -15.78 -15.87
N GLY A 472 -5.67 -15.23 -15.97
CA GLY A 472 -6.86 -15.78 -15.32
C GLY A 472 -6.86 -15.70 -13.80
N MET A 473 -6.15 -14.74 -13.20
CA MET A 473 -6.10 -14.59 -11.74
C MET A 473 -7.49 -14.18 -11.18
N PRO A 474 -7.90 -14.71 -10.01
CA PRO A 474 -9.20 -14.40 -9.43
C PRO A 474 -9.45 -12.89 -9.25
N GLY A 475 -10.64 -12.42 -9.65
CA GLY A 475 -11.07 -11.03 -9.51
C GLY A 475 -10.35 -10.02 -10.41
N ALA A 476 -9.31 -10.42 -11.16
CA ALA A 476 -8.46 -9.48 -11.90
C ALA A 476 -9.21 -8.70 -12.98
N GLN A 477 -10.04 -9.38 -13.77
CA GLN A 477 -10.80 -8.73 -14.85
C GLN A 477 -11.85 -7.74 -14.30
N HIS A 478 -12.52 -8.10 -13.21
CA HIS A 478 -13.46 -7.21 -12.50
C HIS A 478 -12.73 -5.95 -12.02
N ASN A 479 -11.63 -6.13 -11.29
CA ASN A 479 -10.84 -5.02 -10.76
C ASN A 479 -10.24 -4.11 -11.85
N LEU A 480 -9.82 -4.68 -12.98
CA LEU A 480 -9.35 -3.92 -14.13
C LEU A 480 -10.46 -3.03 -14.72
N ASN A 481 -11.67 -3.55 -14.82
CA ASN A 481 -12.82 -2.79 -15.32
C ASN A 481 -13.19 -1.66 -14.35
N GLU A 482 -13.22 -1.94 -13.04
CA GLU A 482 -13.45 -0.94 -12.00
C GLU A 482 -12.42 0.19 -12.02
N LEU A 483 -11.13 -0.15 -12.17
CA LEU A 483 -10.06 0.84 -12.30
C LEU A 483 -10.27 1.74 -13.52
N ARG A 484 -10.63 1.16 -14.68
CA ARG A 484 -10.85 1.93 -15.91
C ARG A 484 -12.04 2.88 -15.80
N LEU A 485 -13.15 2.43 -15.20
CA LEU A 485 -14.31 3.28 -14.92
C LEU A 485 -13.93 4.43 -13.98
N TYR A 486 -13.20 4.13 -12.90
CA TYR A 486 -12.69 5.15 -11.99
C TYR A 486 -11.82 6.17 -12.72
N MET A 487 -10.84 5.73 -13.51
CA MET A 487 -9.94 6.61 -14.25
C MET A 487 -10.69 7.48 -15.27
N GLN A 488 -11.67 6.91 -15.98
CA GLN A 488 -12.47 7.63 -16.96
C GLN A 488 -13.30 8.76 -16.33
N ASP A 489 -13.83 8.53 -15.13
CA ASP A 489 -14.70 9.51 -14.45
C ASP A 489 -13.92 10.50 -13.59
N ASN A 490 -12.83 10.06 -12.92
CA ASN A 490 -12.12 10.86 -11.91
C ASN A 490 -10.91 11.63 -12.45
N LEU A 491 -10.19 11.09 -13.44
CA LEU A 491 -9.00 11.72 -14.03
C LEU A 491 -9.37 12.60 -15.24
#